data_AF-A0A6P0VJL7-F1
#
_entry.id   AF-A0A6P0VJL7-F1
#
_cell.length_a   1.000
_cell.length_b   1.000
_cell.length_c   1.000
_cell.angle_alpha   90.00
_cell.angle_beta   90.00
_cell.angle_gamma   90.00
#
_symmetry.space_group_name_H-M   'P 1'
#
loop_
_entity.id
_entity.type
_entity.pdbx_description
1 polymer ?
#
loop_
_entity_poly.entity_id
_entity_poly.type
_entity_poly.pdbx_seq_one_letter_code
_entity_poly.pdbx_strand_id
1 'polypeptide(L)' 'MKYRGINYEEQPSMLEVSEGEIGGKYRGQTWRVHRPKQNLRHPALRELTYRGISYRV' A
#
# COMPACT_ATOMS: atom_id res chain seq x y z
N MET A 1 11.94 6.76 -10.81
CA MET A 1 11.07 7.17 -11.95
C MET A 1 10.80 8.69 -11.96
N LYS A 2 10.54 9.29 -13.13
CA LYS A 2 10.10 10.70 -13.27
C LYS A 2 8.67 10.76 -13.81
N TYR A 3 7.72 11.21 -12.99
CA TYR A 3 6.32 11.39 -13.38
C TYR A 3 5.91 12.84 -13.14
N ARG A 4 5.31 13.48 -14.16
CA ARG A 4 4.93 14.90 -14.13
C ARG A 4 6.05 15.85 -13.68
N GLY A 5 7.29 15.56 -14.06
CA GLY A 5 8.44 16.38 -13.70
C GLY A 5 9.00 16.14 -12.29
N ILE A 6 8.28 15.40 -11.44
CA ILE A 6 8.72 15.04 -10.08
C ILE A 6 9.49 13.74 -10.15
N ASN A 7 10.68 13.73 -9.54
CA ASN A 7 11.45 12.51 -9.32
C ASN A 7 10.95 11.87 -8.04
N TYR A 8 10.43 10.65 -8.16
CA TYR A 8 10.06 9.83 -7.01
C TYR A 8 11.26 8.98 -6.65
N GLU A 9 11.65 9.03 -5.37
CA GLU A 9 12.54 8.04 -4.79
C GLU A 9 11.79 6.72 -4.68
N GLU A 10 12.34 5.68 -5.30
CA GLU A 10 11.78 4.34 -5.20
C GLU A 10 12.24 3.73 -3.88
N GLN A 11 11.29 3.54 -2.97
CA GLN A 11 11.48 2.75 -1.76
C GLN A 11 10.70 1.44 -1.91
N PRO A 12 11.29 0.42 -2.56
CA PRO A 12 10.63 -0.87 -2.70
C PRO A 12 10.41 -1.49 -1.31
N SER A 13 9.23 -2.08 -1.11
CA SER A 13 8.94 -2.78 0.15
C SER A 13 9.76 -4.06 0.22
N MET A 14 10.69 -4.15 1.18
CA MET A 14 11.46 -5.38 1.48
C MET A 14 10.66 -6.39 2.33
N LEU A 15 9.33 -6.32 2.28
CA LEU A 15 8.49 -7.19 3.10
C LEU A 15 8.41 -8.58 2.48
N GLU A 16 8.63 -9.61 3.29
CA GLU A 16 8.36 -10.98 2.86
C GLU A 16 6.85 -11.20 2.71
N VAL A 17 6.47 -11.72 1.56
CA VAL A 17 5.08 -11.99 1.18
C VAL A 17 4.91 -13.48 0.92
N SER A 18 3.76 -14.06 1.29
CA SER A 18 3.36 -15.37 0.79
C SER A 18 2.78 -15.25 -0.63
N GLU A 19 3.00 -16.26 -1.47
CA GLU A 19 2.30 -16.31 -2.75
C GLU A 19 0.78 -16.26 -2.54
N GLY A 20 0.14 -15.41 -3.34
CA GLY A 20 -1.25 -15.04 -3.17
C GLY A 20 -2.22 -15.99 -3.85
N GLU A 21 -3.35 -16.21 -3.20
CA GLU A 21 -4.49 -16.90 -3.82
C GLU A 21 -5.05 -16.07 -4.98
N ILE A 22 -5.76 -16.72 -5.90
CA ILE A 22 -6.47 -16.04 -6.98
C ILE A 22 -7.62 -15.26 -6.35
N GLY A 23 -7.49 -13.93 -6.31
CA GLY A 23 -8.54 -13.03 -5.82
C GLY A 23 -9.72 -12.92 -6.79
N GLY A 24 -9.51 -13.27 -8.06
CA GLY A 24 -10.55 -13.34 -9.08
C GLY A 24 -9.98 -13.11 -10.47
N LYS A 25 -10.82 -12.61 -11.40
CA LYS A 25 -10.46 -12.37 -12.79
C LYS A 25 -10.75 -10.91 -13.17
N TYR A 26 -9.72 -10.15 -13.56
CA TYR A 26 -9.85 -8.79 -14.07
C TYR A 26 -9.50 -8.76 -15.55
N ARG A 27 -10.41 -8.27 -16.40
CA ARG A 27 -10.26 -8.21 -17.86
C ARG A 27 -9.78 -9.51 -18.51
N GLY A 28 -10.25 -10.65 -18.00
CA GLY A 28 -9.89 -11.96 -18.55
C GLY A 28 -8.60 -12.57 -17.97
N GLN A 29 -7.86 -11.84 -17.15
CA GLN A 29 -6.65 -12.35 -16.48
C GLN A 29 -6.88 -12.56 -14.98
N THR A 30 -6.32 -13.63 -14.43
CA THR A 30 -6.39 -13.88 -12.98
C THR A 30 -5.58 -12.85 -12.23
N TRP A 31 -6.20 -12.16 -11.27
CA TRP A 31 -5.51 -11.29 -10.33
C TRP A 31 -5.27 -12.05 -9.03
N ARG A 32 -4.09 -11.88 -8.44
CA ARG A 32 -3.65 -12.58 -7.22
C ARG A 32 -3.54 -11.60 -6.06
N VAL A 33 -3.90 -12.04 -4.86
CA VAL A 33 -3.80 -11.24 -3.63
C VAL A 33 -2.65 -11.74 -2.79
N HIS A 34 -1.59 -10.94 -2.76
CA HIS A 34 -0.39 -11.18 -1.98
C HIS A 34 -0.57 -10.68 -0.54
N ARG A 35 -0.29 -11.53 0.45
CA ARG A 35 -0.40 -11.18 1.87
C ARG A 35 0.99 -11.16 2.52
N PRO A 36 1.33 -10.12 3.31
CA PRO A 36 2.60 -10.09 4.03
C PRO A 36 2.64 -11.20 5.09
N LYS A 37 3.79 -11.85 5.26
CA LYS A 37 3.95 -12.92 6.26
C LYS A 37 3.95 -12.38 7.69
N GLN A 38 4.45 -11.16 7.86
CA GLN A 38 4.49 -10.49 9.16
C GLN A 38 3.21 -9.70 9.39
N ASN A 39 2.62 -9.83 10.58
CA ASN A 39 1.56 -8.95 11.06
C ASN A 39 2.14 -7.55 11.28
N LEU A 40 1.98 -6.69 10.28
CA LEU A 40 2.33 -5.28 10.40
C LEU A 40 1.31 -4.62 11.32
N ARG A 41 1.76 -4.21 12.52
CA ARG A 41 0.99 -3.25 13.31
C ARG A 41 0.94 -1.95 12.52
N HIS A 42 -0.27 -1.54 12.13
CA HIS A 42 -0.46 -0.18 11.67
C HIS A 42 -0.07 0.77 12.81
N PRO A 43 0.77 1.78 12.55
CA PRO A 43 1.03 2.81 13.56
C PRO A 43 -0.33 3.41 13.95
N ALA A 44 -0.50 3.66 15.26
CA ALA A 44 -1.71 4.29 15.77
C ALA A 44 -2.03 5.55 14.94
N LEU A 45 -3.32 5.75 14.67
CA LEU A 45 -3.82 6.81 13.80
C LEU A 45 -3.16 8.14 14.23
N ARG A 46 -2.36 8.70 13.32
CA ARG A 46 -1.70 9.99 13.52
C ARG A 46 -2.76 11.08 13.46
N GLU A 47 -2.56 12.19 14.17
CA GLU A 47 -3.41 13.36 14.03
C GLU A 47 -3.48 13.77 12.55
N LEU A 48 -4.65 13.58 11.94
CA LEU A 48 -4.86 13.80 10.51
C LEU A 48 -5.22 15.27 10.29
N THR A 49 -4.47 16.01 9.48
CA THR A 49 -4.84 17.40 9.15
C THR A 49 -5.47 17.47 7.75
N TYR A 50 -6.70 17.96 7.66
CA TYR A 50 -7.34 18.28 6.38
C TYR A 50 -7.72 19.76 6.34
N ARG A 51 -7.18 20.49 5.36
CA ARG A 51 -7.38 21.95 5.19
C ARG A 51 -7.07 22.77 6.46
N GLY A 52 -6.04 22.37 7.20
CA GLY A 52 -5.64 23.06 8.44
C GLY A 52 -6.44 22.69 9.68
N ILE A 53 -7.42 21.79 9.57
CA ILE A 53 -8.19 21.27 10.70
C ILE A 53 -7.63 19.89 11.06
N SER A 54 -7.28 19.71 12.34
CA SER A 54 -6.86 18.41 12.87
C SER A 54 -8.06 17.55 13.23
N TYR A 55 -8.00 16.29 12.81
CA TYR A 55 -8.97 15.25 13.09
C TYR A 55 -8.29 14.17 13.94
N ARG A 56 -9.01 13.75 14.98
CA ARG A 56 -8.69 12.54 15.74
C ARG A 56 -9.70 11.48 15.34
N VAL A 57 -9.21 10.29 15.04
CA VAL A 57 -10.04 9.10 14.75
C VAL A 57 -9.95 8.18 15.95
#